data_AF-A0A6P0VT94-F1
#
_entry.id   AF-A0A6P0VT94-F1
#
_cell.length_a   1.000
_cell.length_b   1.000
_cell.length_c   1.000
_cell.angle_alpha   90.00
_cell.angle_beta   90.00
_cell.angle_gamma   90.00
#
_symmetry.space_group_name_H-M   'P 1'
#
loop_
_entity.id
_entity.type
_entity.pdbx_description
1 polymer ?
#
loop_
_entity_poly.entity_id
_entity_poly.type
_entity_poly.pdbx_seq_one_letter_code
_entity_poly.pdbx_strand_id
1 'polypeptide(L)'
;LPTNAVELGENKTFFQTAPRLTRVAAGNAIADIPDTYQFTISLPDNAGKPLQAVTITQQENLEKIKFDLNQSSAFIGDSFAGGREISLANIGGSQSDGANQVMVTFDEPVLPGNDVTVSLKAKRNPQAGGIYVFGVTAYSAGENSPGLYLGSRDLRLGGSD
;
A
#
# COMPACT_ATOMS: atom_id res chain seq x y z
N LEU A 1 -19.61 -46.06 -9.33
CA LEU A 1 -18.46 -45.28 -9.87
C LEU A 1 -17.91 -44.45 -8.73
N PRO A 2 -16.62 -44.56 -8.37
CA PRO A 2 -16.04 -43.71 -7.33
C PRO A 2 -15.74 -42.33 -7.89
N THR A 3 -16.05 -41.31 -7.09
CA THR A 3 -15.84 -39.89 -7.36
C THR A 3 -14.35 -39.58 -7.30
N ASN A 4 -13.78 -39.03 -8.38
CA ASN A 4 -12.41 -38.52 -8.38
C ASN A 4 -12.31 -37.37 -7.36
N ALA A 5 -11.48 -37.56 -6.34
CA ALA A 5 -11.04 -36.48 -5.48
C ALA A 5 -10.22 -35.50 -6.33
N VAL A 6 -10.70 -34.28 -6.47
CA VAL A 6 -9.91 -33.18 -7.03
C VAL A 6 -8.97 -32.74 -5.91
N GLU A 7 -7.69 -33.14 -5.99
CA GLU A 7 -6.64 -32.51 -5.21
C GLU A 7 -6.57 -31.03 -5.63
N LEU A 8 -7.08 -30.14 -4.78
CA LEU A 8 -6.75 -28.71 -4.85
C LEU A 8 -5.29 -28.57 -4.39
N GLY A 9 -4.36 -29.02 -5.23
CA GLY A 9 -2.98 -28.59 -5.12
C GLY A 9 -2.99 -27.08 -5.37
N GLU A 10 -2.82 -26.28 -4.32
CA GLU A 10 -1.81 -25.22 -4.17
C GLU A 10 -1.90 -24.74 -2.70
N ASN A 11 -0.81 -24.84 -1.94
CA ASN A 11 -0.69 -24.28 -0.58
C ASN A 11 -0.73 -22.74 -0.62
N LYS A 12 -1.88 -22.15 -0.97
CA LYS A 12 -2.09 -20.71 -1.02
C LYS A 12 -2.54 -20.20 0.33
N THR A 13 -1.97 -19.08 0.76
CA THR A 13 -2.44 -18.35 1.94
C THR A 13 -3.39 -17.22 1.56
N PHE A 14 -4.44 -17.05 2.35
CA PHE A 14 -5.46 -16.02 2.16
C PHE A 14 -5.84 -15.39 3.50
N PHE A 15 -6.33 -14.14 3.43
CA PHE A 15 -7.04 -13.53 4.55
C PHE A 15 -8.43 -14.16 4.70
N GLN A 16 -8.81 -14.51 5.92
CA GLN A 16 -10.18 -14.93 6.26
C GLN A 16 -11.13 -13.73 6.24
N THR A 17 -10.68 -12.60 6.80
CA THR A 17 -11.38 -11.31 6.75
C THR A 17 -10.48 -10.30 6.07
N ALA A 18 -11.01 -9.62 5.05
CA ALA A 18 -10.23 -8.70 4.23
C ALA A 18 -9.70 -7.50 5.05
N PRO A 19 -8.41 -7.15 4.90
CA PRO A 19 -7.90 -5.83 5.27
C PRO A 19 -8.64 -4.72 4.52
N ARG A 20 -8.50 -3.48 4.98
CA ARG A 20 -9.15 -2.32 4.36
C ARG A 20 -8.18 -1.17 4.20
N LEU A 21 -8.16 -0.55 3.01
CA LEU A 21 -7.54 0.76 2.83
C LEU A 21 -8.44 1.81 3.50
N THR A 22 -8.02 2.36 4.64
CA THR A 22 -8.81 3.31 5.43
C THR A 22 -8.47 4.77 5.11
N ARG A 23 -7.24 5.05 4.69
CA ARG A 23 -6.80 6.42 4.38
C ARG A 23 -5.72 6.47 3.31
N VAL A 24 -5.81 7.50 2.47
CA VAL A 24 -4.72 8.02 1.62
C VAL A 24 -4.62 9.51 1.91
N ALA A 25 -3.42 10.00 2.25
CA ALA A 25 -3.21 11.40 2.60
C ALA A 25 -1.83 11.88 2.14
N ALA A 26 -1.74 13.17 1.80
CA ALA A 26 -0.50 13.89 1.59
C ALA A 26 -0.22 14.77 2.82
N GLY A 27 1.06 15.00 3.14
CA GLY A 27 1.46 15.89 4.22
C GLY A 27 1.18 17.35 3.87
N ASN A 28 1.22 17.70 2.58
CA ASN A 28 0.82 18.99 2.05
C ASN A 28 0.30 18.87 0.62
N ALA A 29 -0.56 19.80 0.21
CA ALA A 29 -1.16 19.84 -1.13
C ALA A 29 -0.48 20.88 -2.05
N ILE A 30 0.71 21.36 -1.70
CA ILE A 30 1.41 22.41 -2.45
C ILE A 30 2.10 21.76 -3.65
N ALA A 31 1.94 22.34 -4.84
CA ALA A 31 2.57 21.86 -6.05
C ALA A 31 4.10 21.96 -5.98
N ASP A 32 4.79 21.05 -6.67
CA ASP A 32 6.25 21.05 -6.91
C ASP A 32 7.18 21.02 -5.68
N ILE A 33 6.67 20.68 -4.48
CA ILE A 33 7.51 20.50 -3.30
C ILE A 33 7.58 19.04 -2.86
N PRO A 34 8.70 18.59 -2.24
CA PRO A 34 8.76 17.26 -1.64
C PRO A 34 7.68 17.07 -0.57
N ASP A 35 7.06 15.91 -0.55
CA ASP A 35 6.00 15.61 0.43
C ASP A 35 5.99 14.13 0.82
N THR A 36 5.23 13.78 1.86
CA THR A 36 5.05 12.41 2.34
C THR A 36 3.61 11.97 2.14
N TYR A 37 3.45 10.85 1.44
CA TYR A 37 2.16 10.24 1.14
C TYR A 37 1.95 9.05 2.07
N GLN A 38 0.82 9.04 2.77
CA GLN A 38 0.47 8.01 3.75
C GLN A 38 -0.69 7.16 3.27
N PHE A 39 -0.51 5.85 3.37
CA PHE A 39 -1.49 4.81 3.04
C PHE A 39 -1.75 4.00 4.31
N THR A 40 -2.92 4.17 4.92
CA THR A 40 -3.28 3.43 6.14
C THR A 40 -4.14 2.22 5.76
N ILE A 41 -3.69 1.05 6.17
CA ILE A 41 -4.38 -0.22 6.00
C ILE A 41 -4.77 -0.73 7.39
N SER A 42 -6.05 -1.01 7.58
CA SER A 42 -6.56 -1.68 8.77
C SER A 42 -6.61 -3.20 8.54
N LEU A 43 -5.96 -3.96 9.42
CA LEU A 43 -6.00 -5.42 9.41
C LEU A 43 -6.89 -5.90 10.56
N PRO A 44 -8.09 -6.46 10.30
CA PRO A 44 -9.01 -6.84 11.36
C PRO A 44 -8.47 -7.98 12.23
N ASP A 45 -8.91 -8.07 13.49
CA ASP A 45 -8.50 -9.12 14.44
C ASP A 45 -8.71 -10.53 13.89
N ASN A 46 -9.80 -10.73 13.16
CA ASN A 46 -10.18 -11.99 12.54
C ASN A 46 -9.70 -12.10 11.08
N ALA A 47 -8.62 -11.42 10.70
CA ALA A 47 -8.01 -11.55 9.37
C ALA A 47 -7.48 -12.96 9.11
N GLY A 48 -7.21 -13.76 10.16
CA GLY A 48 -6.74 -15.14 10.08
C GLY A 48 -5.29 -15.31 9.64
N LYS A 49 -4.70 -14.32 8.94
CA LYS A 49 -3.30 -14.26 8.55
C LYS A 49 -2.71 -12.86 8.72
N PRO A 50 -1.41 -12.74 9.08
CA PRO A 50 -0.69 -11.47 9.07
C PRO A 50 -0.56 -10.89 7.66
N LEU A 51 -0.38 -9.57 7.58
CA LEU A 51 -0.07 -8.83 6.35
C LEU A 51 1.44 -8.77 6.14
N GLN A 52 1.92 -9.32 5.02
CA GLN A 52 3.35 -9.41 4.70
C GLN A 52 3.84 -8.28 3.79
N ALA A 53 3.01 -7.90 2.81
CA ALA A 53 3.39 -6.90 1.83
C ALA A 53 2.16 -6.14 1.31
N VAL A 54 2.41 -4.96 0.77
CA VAL A 54 1.43 -4.18 0.01
C VAL A 54 2.04 -3.64 -1.27
N THR A 55 1.23 -3.55 -2.33
CA THR A 55 1.55 -2.81 -3.55
C THR A 55 0.63 -1.61 -3.65
N ILE A 56 1.21 -0.42 -3.70
CA ILE A 56 0.53 0.85 -3.90
C ILE A 56 0.63 1.20 -5.37
N THR A 57 -0.50 1.48 -6.01
CA THR A 57 -0.57 1.80 -7.45
C THR A 57 -1.26 3.15 -7.63
N GLN A 58 -0.60 4.08 -8.31
CA GLN A 58 -1.28 5.28 -8.80
C GLN A 58 -2.02 4.91 -10.09
N GLN A 59 -3.31 5.26 -10.18
CA GLN A 59 -4.04 5.19 -11.45
C GLN A 59 -3.49 6.23 -12.44
N GLU A 60 -3.69 5.98 -13.73
CA GLU A 60 -3.24 6.90 -14.77
C GLU A 60 -3.85 8.30 -14.55
N ASN A 61 -3.00 9.32 -14.63
CA ASN A 61 -3.37 10.72 -14.46
C ASN A 61 -2.48 11.59 -15.34
N LEU A 62 -2.74 12.89 -15.42
CA LEU A 62 -1.93 13.84 -16.19
C LEU A 62 -0.45 13.81 -15.79
N GLU A 63 -0.18 13.62 -14.49
CA GLU A 63 1.16 13.47 -13.94
C GLU A 63 1.28 12.22 -13.04
N LYS A 64 2.49 11.67 -12.97
CA LYS A 64 2.84 10.55 -12.08
C LYS A 64 3.77 11.03 -10.98
N ILE A 65 3.44 10.67 -9.75
CA ILE A 65 4.22 11.04 -8.58
C ILE A 65 5.41 10.09 -8.45
N LYS A 66 6.63 10.64 -8.51
CA LYS A 66 7.86 9.86 -8.34
C LYS A 66 8.24 9.80 -6.86
N PHE A 67 8.33 8.60 -6.31
CA PHE A 67 8.69 8.36 -4.92
C PHE A 67 10.20 8.10 -4.76
N ASP A 68 10.78 8.68 -3.72
CA ASP A 68 12.09 8.32 -3.18
C ASP A 68 11.92 7.16 -2.19
N LEU A 69 12.13 5.94 -2.69
CA LEU A 69 11.92 4.72 -1.91
C LEU A 69 12.89 4.60 -0.72
N ASN A 70 14.08 5.22 -0.80
CA ASN A 70 15.08 5.17 0.27
C ASN A 70 14.69 6.01 1.49
N GLN A 71 13.72 6.92 1.35
CA GLN A 71 13.20 7.75 2.43
C GLN A 71 11.78 7.33 2.87
N SER A 72 11.35 6.13 2.46
CA SER A 72 10.04 5.61 2.80
C SER A 72 10.10 4.73 4.05
N SER A 73 9.03 4.72 4.84
CA SER A 73 8.95 3.98 6.11
C SER A 73 7.54 3.45 6.36
N ALA A 74 7.38 2.61 7.38
CA ALA A 74 6.07 2.16 7.84
C ALA A 74 6.00 2.18 9.37
N PHE A 75 4.80 2.34 9.92
CA PHE A 75 4.57 2.32 11.36
C PHE A 75 3.20 1.74 11.70
N ILE A 76 3.05 1.22 12.92
CA ILE A 76 1.77 0.80 13.49
C ILE A 76 0.96 2.04 13.89
N GLY A 77 -0.32 2.08 13.51
CA GLY A 77 -1.26 3.17 13.76
C GLY A 77 -1.60 4.00 12.51
N ASP A 78 -2.30 5.12 12.73
CA ASP A 78 -3.01 5.86 11.68
C ASP A 78 -2.57 7.32 11.51
N SER A 79 -1.55 7.81 12.24
CA SER A 79 -1.26 9.26 12.30
C SER A 79 0.09 9.69 11.72
N PHE A 80 0.17 10.92 11.19
CA PHE A 80 1.43 11.58 10.82
C PHE A 80 2.35 11.86 12.02
N ALA A 81 1.85 11.78 13.25
CA ALA A 81 2.63 12.01 14.47
C ALA A 81 3.56 10.84 14.84
N GLY A 82 3.53 9.77 14.03
CA GLY A 82 4.35 8.59 14.22
C GLY A 82 3.75 7.61 15.22
N GLY A 83 3.82 6.33 14.87
CA GLY A 83 3.63 5.22 15.80
C GLY A 83 4.93 4.41 15.92
N ARG A 84 4.84 3.17 16.41
CA ARG A 84 6.01 2.28 16.42
C ARG A 84 6.42 1.98 14.97
N GLU A 85 7.61 2.40 14.59
CA GLU A 85 8.19 2.10 13.28
C GLU A 85 8.33 0.59 13.08
N ILE A 86 8.12 0.15 11.85
CA ILE A 86 8.26 -1.24 11.41
C ILE A 86 9.34 -1.27 10.34
N SER A 87 10.33 -2.12 10.54
CA SER A 87 11.37 -2.37 9.54
C SER A 87 10.77 -2.92 8.24
N LEU A 88 11.30 -2.48 7.12
CA LEU A 88 10.96 -3.00 5.80
C LEU A 88 12.03 -3.98 5.35
N ALA A 89 11.66 -5.22 5.02
CA ALA A 89 12.57 -6.17 4.40
C ALA A 89 12.94 -5.75 2.98
N ASN A 90 11.98 -5.16 2.26
CA ASN A 90 12.21 -4.69 0.90
C ASN A 90 11.24 -3.56 0.52
N ILE A 91 11.72 -2.66 -0.33
CA ILE A 91 10.88 -1.70 -1.05
C ILE A 91 11.35 -1.63 -2.50
N GLY A 92 10.40 -1.61 -3.43
CA GLY A 92 10.70 -1.63 -4.86
C GLY A 92 9.46 -1.35 -5.71
N GLY A 93 9.47 -1.81 -6.95
CA GLY A 93 8.38 -1.62 -7.92
C GLY A 93 8.80 -0.83 -9.16
N SER A 94 7.86 -0.64 -10.08
CA SER A 94 8.08 0.12 -11.31
C SER A 94 7.51 1.52 -11.14
N GLN A 95 8.35 2.54 -11.33
CA GLN A 95 7.94 3.94 -11.42
C GLN A 95 8.25 4.50 -12.82
N SER A 96 7.78 3.81 -13.85
CA SER A 96 8.02 4.13 -15.26
C SER A 96 6.77 4.70 -15.92
N ASP A 97 6.93 5.21 -17.15
CA ASP A 97 5.86 5.91 -17.88
C ASP A 97 4.61 5.03 -18.16
N GLY A 98 4.68 3.71 -17.96
CA GLY A 98 3.53 2.79 -18.09
C GLY A 98 2.96 2.23 -16.77
N ALA A 99 3.68 2.33 -15.65
CA ALA A 99 3.22 1.83 -14.36
C ALA A 99 3.89 2.62 -13.22
N ASN A 100 3.09 3.17 -12.31
CA ASN A 100 3.57 3.77 -11.06
C ASN A 100 3.10 2.93 -9.86
N GLN A 101 3.93 1.95 -9.52
CA GLN A 101 3.69 0.96 -8.49
C GLN A 101 4.86 0.90 -7.52
N VAL A 102 4.55 0.90 -6.24
CA VAL A 102 5.51 0.71 -5.15
C VAL A 102 5.10 -0.51 -4.36
N MET A 103 5.96 -1.52 -4.32
CA MET A 103 5.80 -2.69 -3.47
C MET A 103 6.61 -2.51 -2.20
N VAL A 104 5.97 -2.74 -1.06
CA VAL A 104 6.55 -2.66 0.28
C VAL A 104 6.36 -4.02 0.96
N THR A 105 7.46 -4.61 1.40
CA THR A 105 7.48 -5.86 2.17
C THR A 105 7.96 -5.56 3.58
N PHE A 106 7.13 -5.88 4.58
CA PHE A 106 7.48 -5.71 5.98
C PHE A 106 8.49 -6.78 6.41
N ASP A 107 9.45 -6.41 7.25
CA ASP A 107 10.44 -7.36 7.79
C ASP A 107 9.77 -8.36 8.73
N GLU A 108 9.00 -7.85 9.69
CA GLU A 108 8.04 -8.63 10.46
C GLU A 108 6.62 -8.41 9.91
N PRO A 109 5.86 -9.48 9.62
CA PRO A 109 4.48 -9.35 9.17
C PRO A 109 3.60 -8.63 10.20
N VAL A 110 2.75 -7.71 9.72
CA VAL A 110 1.81 -6.99 10.58
C VAL A 110 0.73 -7.95 11.07
N LEU A 111 0.61 -8.11 12.38
CA LEU A 111 -0.34 -9.03 13.00
C LEU A 111 -1.78 -8.52 12.91
N PRO A 112 -2.78 -9.42 12.83
CA PRO A 112 -4.19 -9.07 12.94
C PRO A 112 -4.49 -8.15 14.14
N GLY A 113 -5.44 -7.23 13.95
CA GLY A 113 -5.84 -6.25 14.97
C GLY A 113 -5.04 -4.95 14.96
N ASN A 114 -4.09 -4.81 14.03
CA ASN A 114 -3.28 -3.61 13.91
C ASN A 114 -3.63 -2.83 12.65
N ASP A 115 -3.61 -1.51 12.78
CA ASP A 115 -3.51 -0.62 11.64
C ASP A 115 -2.03 -0.41 11.31
N VAL A 116 -1.69 -0.38 10.03
CA VAL A 116 -0.36 -0.04 9.54
C VAL A 116 -0.46 1.10 8.55
N THR A 117 0.43 2.08 8.70
CA THR A 117 0.57 3.18 7.74
C THR A 117 1.91 3.07 7.03
N VAL A 118 1.85 3.01 5.70
CA VAL A 118 3.02 3.12 4.82
C VAL A 118 3.19 4.58 4.42
N SER A 119 4.38 5.13 4.66
CA SER A 119 4.76 6.49 4.30
C SER A 119 5.75 6.46 3.13
N LEU A 120 5.32 6.95 1.97
CA LEU A 120 6.16 7.09 0.78
C LEU A 120 6.58 8.55 0.61
N LYS A 121 7.89 8.79 0.54
CA LYS A 121 8.40 10.14 0.26
C LYS A 121 8.27 10.43 -1.23
N ALA A 122 7.47 11.41 -1.62
CA ALA A 122 7.48 11.94 -2.97
C ALA A 122 8.68 12.87 -3.17
N LYS A 123 9.37 12.74 -4.30
CA LYS A 123 10.43 13.68 -4.69
C LYS A 123 9.87 15.08 -4.79
N ARG A 124 8.72 15.21 -5.45
CA ARG A 124 7.89 16.41 -5.52
C ARG A 124 6.43 16.03 -5.73
N ASN A 125 5.51 16.86 -5.27
CA ASN A 125 4.12 16.88 -5.69
C ASN A 125 4.03 17.26 -7.18
N PRO A 126 2.95 16.85 -7.87
CA PRO A 126 2.72 17.20 -9.27
C PRO A 126 2.48 18.71 -9.43
N GLN A 127 2.72 19.23 -10.63
CA GLN A 127 2.45 20.62 -10.98
C GLN A 127 0.97 20.84 -11.23
N ALA A 128 0.34 19.90 -11.93
CA ALA A 128 -1.07 19.86 -12.17
C ALA A 128 -1.84 19.51 -10.90
N GLY A 129 -2.63 20.46 -10.43
CA GLY A 129 -3.63 20.22 -9.40
C GLY A 129 -4.71 19.25 -9.89
N GLY A 130 -5.39 18.60 -8.96
CA GLY A 130 -6.48 17.69 -9.32
C GLY A 130 -6.68 16.54 -8.33
N ILE A 131 -7.40 15.52 -8.80
CA ILE A 131 -7.65 14.29 -8.06
C ILE A 131 -6.66 13.23 -8.56
N TYR A 132 -5.91 12.68 -7.62
CA TYR A 132 -4.97 11.57 -7.82
C TYR A 132 -5.52 10.35 -7.11
N VAL A 133 -5.72 9.25 -7.86
CA VAL A 133 -6.36 8.04 -7.32
C VAL A 133 -5.30 6.98 -7.07
N PHE A 134 -5.30 6.41 -5.87
CA PHE A 134 -4.38 5.36 -5.47
C PHE A 134 -5.12 4.10 -5.06
N GLY A 135 -4.71 2.97 -5.64
CA GLY A 135 -5.15 1.63 -5.25
C GLY A 135 -4.11 0.93 -4.38
N VAL A 136 -4.56 0.02 -3.51
CA VAL A 136 -3.67 -0.81 -2.69
C VAL A 136 -4.03 -2.28 -2.86
N THR A 137 -3.03 -3.12 -3.09
CA THR A 137 -3.14 -4.59 -3.08
C THR A 137 -2.37 -5.13 -1.88
N ALA A 138 -2.98 -6.00 -1.08
CA ALA A 138 -2.39 -6.62 0.10
C ALA A 138 -2.04 -8.09 -0.12
N TYR A 139 -0.97 -8.55 0.52
CA TYR A 139 -0.48 -9.93 0.45
C TYR A 139 -0.30 -10.48 1.86
N SER A 140 -0.90 -11.64 2.13
CA SER A 140 -0.78 -12.35 3.42
C SER A 140 0.59 -13.01 3.59
N ALA A 141 0.98 -13.28 4.83
CA ALA A 141 2.19 -14.07 5.10
C ALA A 141 1.99 -15.55 4.72
N GLY A 142 3.03 -16.14 4.12
CA GLY A 142 3.08 -17.53 3.68
C GLY A 142 3.36 -17.68 2.18
N GLU A 143 3.51 -18.93 1.74
CA GLU A 143 3.77 -19.23 0.33
C GLU A 143 2.55 -18.95 -0.55
N ASN A 144 2.83 -18.53 -1.79
CA ASN A 144 1.83 -18.36 -2.84
C ASN A 144 0.64 -17.48 -2.44
N SER A 145 0.84 -16.44 -1.61
CA SER A 145 -0.23 -15.51 -1.23
C SER A 145 -0.73 -14.72 -2.45
N PRO A 146 -1.97 -14.92 -2.92
CA PRO A 146 -2.52 -14.09 -3.99
C PRO A 146 -2.75 -12.67 -3.49
N GLY A 147 -2.59 -11.69 -4.37
CA GLY A 147 -2.85 -10.29 -4.04
C GLY A 147 -4.33 -10.02 -3.89
N LEU A 148 -4.73 -9.36 -2.79
CA LEU A 148 -6.08 -8.88 -2.54
C LEU A 148 -6.15 -7.37 -2.78
N TYR A 149 -6.85 -6.95 -3.82
CA TYR A 149 -7.08 -5.52 -4.07
C TYR A 149 -8.05 -4.94 -3.04
N LEU A 150 -7.60 -3.94 -2.29
CA LEU A 150 -8.33 -3.31 -1.19
C LEU A 150 -9.23 -2.15 -1.65
N GLY A 151 -9.24 -1.86 -2.95
CA GLY A 151 -9.90 -0.69 -3.52
C GLY A 151 -8.94 0.49 -3.69
N SER A 152 -9.52 1.63 -4.08
CA SER A 152 -8.81 2.89 -4.29
C SER A 152 -9.38 4.04 -3.48
N ARG A 153 -8.57 5.08 -3.29
CA ARG A 153 -8.99 6.35 -2.68
C ARG A 153 -8.45 7.54 -3.47
N ASP A 154 -9.24 8.59 -3.45
CA ASP A 154 -8.95 9.86 -4.09
C ASP A 154 -8.12 10.74 -3.14
N LEU A 155 -7.14 11.43 -3.71
CA LEU A 155 -6.34 12.43 -3.03
C LEU A 155 -6.36 13.72 -3.84
N ARG A 156 -6.78 14.82 -3.22
CA ARG A 156 -6.79 16.13 -3.87
C ARG A 156 -5.47 16.86 -3.62
N LEU A 157 -4.80 17.25 -4.70
CA LEU A 157 -3.56 18.04 -4.67
C LEU A 157 -3.82 19.39 -5.34
N GLY A 158 -3.17 20.43 -4.82
CA GLY A 158 -3.19 21.77 -5.41
C GLY A 158 -2.28 21.85 -6.63
N GLY A 159 -2.60 22.76 -7.54
CA GLY A 159 -1.74 23.10 -8.67
C GLY A 159 -1.00 24.41 -8.42
N SER A 160 0.01 24.68 -9.24
CA SER A 160 0.57 26.03 -9.38
C SER A 160 -0.19 26.78 -10.47
N ASP A 161 -0.77 27.94 -10.14
CA ASP A 161 -1.35 28.88 -11.10
C ASP A 161 -0.28 29.59 -11.95
#